data_AF-A0A1S3D3S0-F1
#
_entry.id   AF-A0A1S3D3S0-F1
#
_cell.length_a   1.000
_cell.length_b   1.000
_cell.length_c   1.000
_cell.angle_alpha   90.00
_cell.angle_beta   90.00
_cell.angle_gamma   90.00
#
_symmetry.space_group_name_H-M   'P 1'
#
loop_
_entity.id
_entity.type
_entity.pdbx_description
1 polymer ?
#
loop_
_entity_poly.entity_id
_entity_poly.type
_entity_poly.pdbx_seq_one_letter_code
_entity_poly.pdbx_strand_id
1 'polypeptide(L)'
;PNAPLYPAVTDQGYFKSLNANWSVNYYLYKGIPANKLLLGLPTYGHSYTLVNPDSTDYGMPAADVGRIGNQGFVDYIDTVAFLRDPDTIQIFDKNTSVPYAYKSKNMM
;
A
#
# COMPACT_ATOMS: atom_id res chain seq x y z
N PRO A 1 1.01 -2.35 -2.09
CA PRO A 1 0.57 -1.32 -1.12
C PRO A 1 1.06 -1.66 0.29
N ASN A 2 1.07 -0.70 1.21
CA ASN A 2 1.63 -0.88 2.56
C ASN A 2 0.89 -1.98 3.36
N ALA A 3 -0.44 -1.94 3.39
CA ALA A 3 -1.27 -2.89 4.14
C ALA A 3 -2.58 -3.21 3.41
N PRO A 4 -2.54 -3.98 2.30
CA PRO A 4 -3.75 -4.41 1.61
C PRO A 4 -4.65 -5.26 2.52
N LEU A 5 -5.97 -5.05 2.43
CA LEU A 5 -6.94 -5.93 3.07
C LEU A 5 -6.99 -7.29 2.37
N TYR A 6 -7.00 -7.26 1.04
CA TYR A 6 -7.08 -8.43 0.14
C TYR A 6 -5.93 -8.41 -0.88
N PRO A 7 -5.56 -9.55 -1.48
CA PRO A 7 -4.51 -9.57 -2.50
C PRO A 7 -4.96 -8.82 -3.77
N ALA A 8 -4.01 -8.25 -4.50
CA ALA A 8 -4.27 -7.68 -5.81
C ALA A 8 -4.52 -8.79 -6.84
N VAL A 9 -5.21 -8.44 -7.94
CA VAL A 9 -5.50 -9.38 -9.04
C VAL A 9 -4.21 -9.91 -9.69
N THR A 10 -3.15 -9.08 -9.68
CA THR A 10 -1.84 -9.40 -10.26
C THR A 10 -0.93 -10.19 -9.31
N ASP A 11 -1.26 -10.31 -8.02
CA ASP A 11 -0.43 -11.06 -7.07
C ASP A 11 -0.44 -12.56 -7.40
N GLN A 12 0.73 -13.20 -7.34
CA GLN A 12 0.91 -14.62 -7.64
C GLN A 12 1.68 -15.34 -6.53
N GLY A 13 1.40 -16.64 -6.38
CA GLY A 13 2.12 -17.51 -5.44
C GLY A 13 2.16 -16.95 -4.01
N TYR A 14 3.36 -16.80 -3.46
CA TYR A 14 3.59 -16.27 -2.13
C TYR A 14 2.99 -14.87 -1.91
N PHE A 15 3.01 -13.99 -2.92
CA PHE A 15 2.49 -12.63 -2.79
C PHE A 15 0.99 -12.58 -2.49
N LYS A 16 0.20 -13.58 -2.91
CA LYS A 16 -1.22 -13.69 -2.53
C LYS A 16 -1.46 -13.84 -1.02
N SER A 17 -0.42 -14.19 -0.25
CA SER A 17 -0.50 -14.30 1.21
C SER A 17 -0.17 -12.99 1.94
N LEU A 18 0.41 -12.00 1.26
CA LEU A 18 0.90 -10.76 1.88
C LEU A 18 -0.20 -9.70 2.01
N ASN A 19 -1.28 -10.04 2.72
CA ASN A 19 -2.38 -9.15 3.04
C ASN A 19 -2.99 -9.47 4.41
N ALA A 20 -3.77 -8.53 4.94
CA ALA A 20 -4.39 -8.64 6.25
C ALA A 20 -5.37 -9.83 6.34
N ASN A 21 -6.22 -10.02 5.33
CA ASN A 21 -7.20 -11.10 5.30
C ASN A 21 -6.54 -12.48 5.40
N TRP A 22 -5.51 -12.75 4.59
CA TRP A 22 -4.80 -14.02 4.64
C TRP A 22 -4.09 -14.20 5.99
N SER A 23 -3.39 -13.18 6.46
CA SER A 23 -2.62 -13.22 7.72
C SER A 23 -3.50 -13.50 8.93
N VAL A 24 -4.65 -12.81 9.05
CA VAL A 24 -5.64 -13.05 10.11
C VAL A 24 -6.16 -14.48 10.06
N ASN A 25 -6.62 -14.94 8.89
CA ASN A 25 -7.13 -16.30 8.73
C ASN A 25 -6.07 -17.37 9.02
N TYR A 26 -4.80 -17.11 8.70
CA TYR A 26 -3.70 -18.01 9.02
C TYR A 26 -3.52 -18.17 10.53
N TYR A 27 -3.50 -17.08 11.30
CA TYR A 27 -3.39 -17.16 12.77
C TYR A 27 -4.58 -17.86 13.41
N LEU A 28 -5.81 -17.59 12.92
CA LEU A 28 -7.01 -18.28 13.37
C LEU A 28 -6.92 -19.80 13.09
N TYR A 29 -6.48 -20.18 11.89
CA TYR A 29 -6.26 -21.57 11.52
C TYR A 29 -5.21 -22.26 12.42
N LYS A 30 -4.19 -21.52 12.86
CA LYS A 30 -3.18 -22.01 13.82
C LYS A 30 -3.68 -22.09 15.28
N GLY A 31 -4.94 -21.74 15.53
CA GLY A 31 -5.57 -21.89 16.84
C GLY A 31 -5.48 -20.65 17.73
N ILE A 32 -5.09 -19.49 17.20
CA ILE A 32 -5.17 -18.24 17.95
C ILE A 32 -6.65 -17.86 18.13
N PRO A 33 -7.15 -17.69 19.38
CA PRO A 33 -8.50 -17.23 19.60
C PRO A 33 -8.73 -15.83 19.02
N ALA A 34 -9.81 -15.63 18.27
CA ALA A 34 -10.08 -14.38 17.58
C ALA A 34 -10.13 -13.16 18.52
N ASN A 35 -10.66 -13.32 19.72
CA ASN A 35 -10.73 -12.26 20.74
C ASN A 35 -9.36 -11.88 21.35
N LYS A 36 -8.29 -12.59 21.01
CA LYS A 36 -6.91 -12.28 21.41
C LYS A 36 -6.06 -11.79 20.23
N LEU A 37 -6.63 -11.72 19.03
CA LEU A 37 -5.93 -11.27 17.84
C LEU A 37 -6.18 -9.77 17.61
N LEU A 38 -5.12 -8.98 17.64
CA LEU A 38 -5.17 -7.55 17.37
C LEU A 38 -4.71 -7.28 15.94
N LEU A 39 -5.60 -6.70 15.13
CA LEU A 39 -5.27 -6.29 13.77
C LEU A 39 -4.63 -4.90 13.80
N GLY A 40 -3.40 -4.78 13.28
CA GLY A 40 -2.73 -3.50 13.12
C GLY A 40 -3.35 -2.67 12.01
N LEU A 41 -3.53 -1.37 12.27
CA LEU A 41 -3.99 -0.38 11.30
C LEU A 41 -2.90 0.69 11.13
N PRO A 42 -2.10 0.67 10.06
CA PRO A 42 -1.02 1.62 9.89
C PRO A 42 -1.57 3.02 9.59
N THR A 43 -1.09 4.01 10.35
CA THR A 43 -1.34 5.45 10.09
C THR A 43 -0.22 6.08 9.27
N TYR A 44 0.48 5.26 8.50
CA TYR A 44 1.60 5.63 7.64
C TYR A 44 1.51 4.87 6.31
N GLY A 45 2.21 5.37 5.31
CA GLY A 45 2.34 4.77 3.98
C GLY A 45 3.79 4.54 3.59
N HIS A 46 3.96 3.95 2.41
CA HIS A 46 5.26 3.83 1.77
C HIS A 46 5.22 4.47 0.39
N SER A 47 6.23 5.29 0.08
CA SER A 47 6.35 5.91 -1.23
C SER A 47 7.48 5.31 -2.05
N TYR A 48 7.34 5.40 -3.37
CA TYR A 48 8.24 4.87 -4.37
C TYR A 48 8.47 5.86 -5.50
N THR A 49 9.65 5.82 -6.10
CA THR A 49 9.94 6.54 -7.35
C THR A 49 9.80 5.56 -8.51
N LEU A 50 8.79 5.72 -9.36
CA LEU A 50 8.53 4.87 -10.52
C LEU A 50 9.61 5.00 -11.59
N VAL A 51 9.90 3.90 -12.28
CA VAL A 51 10.79 3.90 -13.46
C VAL A 51 10.17 4.74 -14.58
N ASN A 52 8.91 4.44 -14.92
CA ASN A 52 8.13 5.11 -15.97
C ASN A 52 7.00 5.94 -15.33
N PRO A 53 6.94 7.26 -15.56
CA PRO A 53 5.86 8.11 -15.03
C PRO A 53 4.47 7.77 -15.57
N ASP A 54 4.40 7.07 -16.71
CA ASP A 54 3.13 6.68 -17.33
C ASP A 54 2.64 5.30 -16.86
N SER A 55 3.45 4.58 -16.07
CA SER A 55 3.12 3.28 -15.51
C SER A 55 2.82 3.41 -14.03
N THR A 56 1.59 3.84 -13.73
CA THR A 56 1.17 4.28 -12.39
C THR A 56 0.29 3.28 -11.65
N ASP A 57 0.05 2.12 -12.26
CA ASP A 57 -0.74 1.06 -11.64
C ASP A 57 0.02 0.39 -10.49
N TYR A 58 -0.73 -0.31 -9.63
CA TYR A 58 -0.16 -1.16 -8.61
C TYR A 58 0.81 -2.20 -9.19
N GLY A 59 1.98 -2.34 -8.57
CA GLY A 59 3.00 -3.33 -8.95
C GLY A 59 3.93 -2.89 -10.08
N MET A 60 3.82 -1.64 -10.54
CA MET A 60 4.74 -1.10 -11.54
C MET A 60 6.16 -0.95 -10.97
N PRO A 61 7.22 -1.16 -11.80
CA PRO A 61 8.59 -1.10 -11.33
C PRO A 61 8.96 0.26 -10.71
N ALA A 62 9.56 0.20 -9.52
CA ALA A 62 10.17 1.34 -8.86
C ALA A 62 11.67 1.39 -9.17
N ALA A 63 12.17 2.58 -9.52
CA ALA A 63 13.60 2.86 -9.69
C ALA A 63 14.30 3.05 -8.35
N ASP A 64 13.58 3.58 -7.35
CA ASP A 64 14.13 3.91 -6.05
C ASP A 64 13.03 4.03 -4.99
N VAL A 65 13.47 4.18 -3.74
CA VAL A 65 12.64 4.65 -2.65
C VAL A 65 11.99 6.00 -2.99
N GLY A 66 10.78 6.24 -2.49
CA GLY A 66 10.04 7.46 -2.80
C GLY A 66 10.60 8.69 -2.11
N ARG A 67 10.35 9.84 -2.74
CA ARG A 67 10.75 11.18 -2.25
C ARG A 67 9.71 11.81 -1.33
N ILE A 68 8.55 11.19 -1.19
CA ILE A 68 7.49 11.65 -0.30
C ILE A 68 7.82 11.13 1.10
N GLY A 69 7.83 12.03 2.08
CA GLY A 69 8.25 11.73 3.45
C GLY A 69 9.74 11.43 3.57
N ASN A 70 10.10 10.63 4.57
CA ASN A 70 11.49 10.35 4.91
C ASN A 70 11.89 8.94 4.45
N GLN A 71 12.76 8.87 3.44
CA GLN A 71 13.26 7.59 2.88
C GLN A 71 12.12 6.62 2.55
N GLY A 72 11.08 7.12 1.87
CA GLY A 72 9.93 6.32 1.45
C GLY A 72 8.97 5.94 2.59
N PHE A 73 9.17 6.44 3.80
CA PHE A 73 8.18 6.35 4.87
C PHE A 73 7.36 7.64 4.89
N VAL A 74 6.04 7.50 4.73
CA VAL A 74 5.13 8.63 4.59
C VAL A 74 4.26 8.70 5.83
N ASP A 75 4.36 9.77 6.60
CA ASP A 75 3.45 10.00 7.72
C ASP A 75 2.15 10.69 7.28
N TYR A 76 1.26 10.97 8.23
CA TYR A 76 -0.01 11.61 7.94
C TYR A 76 0.15 13.03 7.36
N ILE A 77 1.14 13.80 7.81
CA ILE A 77 1.35 15.18 7.36
C ILE A 77 1.86 15.19 5.92
N ASP A 78 2.82 14.32 5.61
CA ASP A 78 3.35 14.14 4.25
C ASP A 78 2.26 13.65 3.30
N THR A 79 1.43 12.71 3.77
CA THR A 79 0.28 12.20 3.01
C THR A 79 -0.66 13.36 2.64
N VAL A 80 -1.09 14.15 3.63
CA VAL A 80 -2.02 15.27 3.38
C VAL A 80 -1.39 16.31 2.46
N ALA A 81 -0.11 16.62 2.61
CA ALA A 81 0.60 17.55 1.74
C ALA A 81 0.61 17.06 0.28
N PHE A 82 0.92 15.78 0.06
CA PHE A 82 0.93 15.19 -1.28
C PHE A 82 -0.46 15.13 -1.92
N LEU A 83 -1.50 14.78 -1.15
CA LEU A 83 -2.88 14.69 -1.64
C LEU A 83 -3.52 16.06 -1.94
N ARG A 84 -3.01 17.15 -1.35
CA ARG A 84 -3.51 18.52 -1.60
C ARG A 84 -2.97 19.14 -2.88
N ASP A 85 -1.91 18.56 -3.44
CA ASP A 85 -1.38 19.01 -4.72
C ASP A 85 -2.41 18.71 -5.83
N PRO A 86 -2.80 19.71 -6.64
CA PRO A 86 -3.85 19.55 -7.65
C PRO A 86 -3.49 18.59 -8.77
N ASP A 87 -2.20 18.30 -8.98
CA ASP A 87 -1.74 17.36 -10.00
C ASP A 87 -1.66 15.91 -9.47
N THR A 88 -1.93 15.70 -8.17
CA THR A 88 -1.91 14.35 -7.58
C THR A 88 -3.21 13.61 -7.91
N ILE A 89 -3.05 12.44 -8.53
CA ILE A 89 -4.16 11.54 -8.83
C ILE A 89 -4.32 10.55 -7.68
N GLN A 90 -5.54 10.44 -7.16
CA GLN A 90 -5.90 9.53 -6.08
C GLN A 90 -6.74 8.39 -6.62
N ILE A 91 -6.35 7.16 -6.30
CA ILE A 91 -7.05 5.96 -6.75
C ILE A 91 -7.41 5.12 -5.52
N PHE A 92 -8.65 4.66 -5.48
CA PHE A 92 -9.06 3.63 -4.54
C PHE A 92 -9.13 2.29 -5.28
N ASP A 93 -8.19 1.39 -5.02
CA ASP A 93 -8.22 0.05 -5.59
C ASP A 93 -9.23 -0.82 -4.84
N LYS A 94 -10.34 -1.12 -5.52
CA LYS A 94 -11.42 -1.94 -4.96
C LYS A 94 -10.99 -3.38 -4.68
N ASN A 95 -9.99 -3.92 -5.40
CA ASN A 95 -9.55 -5.29 -5.21
C ASN A 95 -8.81 -5.44 -3.87
N THR A 96 -7.83 -4.57 -3.62
CA THR A 96 -7.04 -4.58 -2.38
C THR A 96 -7.71 -3.83 -1.23
N SER A 97 -8.78 -3.07 -1.52
CA SER A 97 -9.53 -2.21 -0.58
C SER A 97 -8.66 -1.16 0.12
N VAL A 98 -7.68 -0.61 -0.59
CA VAL A 98 -6.82 0.47 -0.09
C VAL A 98 -6.60 1.55 -1.14
N PRO A 99 -6.41 2.81 -0.73
CA PRO A 99 -6.03 3.87 -1.64
C PRO A 99 -4.53 3.83 -1.96
N TYR A 100 -4.17 4.45 -3.08
CA TYR A 100 -2.83 4.92 -3.41
C TYR A 100 -2.95 6.22 -4.21
N ALA A 101 -1.85 6.96 -4.32
CA ALA A 101 -1.83 8.20 -5.07
C ALA A 101 -0.51 8.36 -5.82
N TYR A 102 -0.53 9.09 -6.93
CA TYR A 102 0.68 9.39 -7.68
C TYR A 102 0.65 10.77 -8.32
N LYS A 103 1.87 11.28 -8.55
CA LYS A 103 2.15 12.51 -9.30
C LYS A 103 3.46 12.31 -10.05
N SER A 104 3.39 12.25 -11.38
CA SER A 104 4.53 11.91 -12.23
C SER A 104 5.19 10.62 -11.74
N LYS A 105 6.49 10.63 -11.44
CA LYS A 105 7.22 9.46 -10.93
C LYS A 105 7.01 9.15 -9.44
N ASN A 106 6.35 10.00 -8.66
CA ASN A 106 6.19 9.77 -7.22
C ASN A 106 4.86 9.05 -6.98
N MET A 107 4.92 7.92 -6.29
CA MET A 107 3.76 7.12 -5.91
C MET A 107 3.79 6.87 -4.39
N MET A 108 2.63 6.84 -3.73
CA MET A 108 2.45 6.41 -2.34
C MET A 108 1.20 5.57 -2.13
#